data_AF-A0A9E3K919-F1
#
_entry.id   AF-A0A9E3K919-F1
#
_cell.length_a   1.000
_cell.length_b   1.000
_cell.length_c   1.000
_cell.angle_alpha   90.00
_cell.angle_beta   90.00
_cell.angle_gamma   90.00
#
_symmetry.space_group_name_H-M   'P 1'
#
loop_
_entity.id
_entity.type
_entity.pdbx_description
1 polymer ?
#
loop_
_entity_poly.entity_id
_entity_poly.type
_entity_poly.pdbx_seq_one_letter_code
_entity_poly.pdbx_strand_id
1 'polypeptide(L)'
;MKQILFAIILCSIGGSVAAQEEVIAALEIINAGEENVSLDLSGINQLYRAGQNKEALSALKNWKAQYPNNVDVLLLEGQILMDQKKYKPAMKNFDQVLLIDGNNARAYYLRGLVKDLNKKPLEAIVEFSQAILLKPDYSLPYEARGTTKSKLGDHFSAIEDFDKAIELNEDLTLAYMGRGLALHETGQFDKAANDFHVVVKRESKNALAVYYRGLSKVKKGDNAGCKDLGRAYAMGITNASIELQKYCQ
;
A
#
# COMPACT_ATOMS: atom_id res chain seq x y z
N MET A 1 -24.80 27.25 11.54
CA MET A 1 -25.52 28.29 10.76
C MET A 1 -24.60 29.37 10.15
N LYS A 2 -23.72 30.05 10.90
CA LYS A 2 -22.82 31.10 10.32
C LYS A 2 -21.78 30.59 9.30
N GLN A 3 -21.28 29.36 9.46
CA GLN A 3 -20.32 28.76 8.50
C GLN A 3 -20.98 28.34 7.17
N ILE A 4 -22.24 27.92 7.20
CA ILE A 4 -23.02 27.54 6.01
C ILE A 4 -23.26 28.76 5.12
N LEU A 5 -23.59 29.91 5.72
CA LEU A 5 -23.81 31.15 4.96
C LEU A 5 -22.53 31.64 4.27
N PHE A 6 -21.37 31.49 4.91
CA PHE A 6 -20.08 31.94 4.34
C PHE A 6 -19.62 31.05 3.17
N ALA A 7 -19.85 29.73 3.24
CA ALA A 7 -19.56 28.80 2.16
C ALA A 7 -20.51 28.96 0.96
N ILE A 8 -21.80 29.22 1.20
CA ILE A 8 -22.79 29.52 0.16
C ILE A 8 -22.44 30.84 -0.57
N ILE A 9 -21.94 31.85 0.15
CA ILE A 9 -21.49 33.13 -0.42
C ILE A 9 -20.23 32.96 -1.29
N LEU A 10 -19.32 32.05 -0.95
CA LEU A 10 -18.15 31.75 -1.79
C LEU A 10 -18.50 30.88 -3.02
N CYS A 11 -19.44 29.94 -2.90
CA CYS A 11 -19.92 29.10 -4.01
C CYS A 11 -20.69 29.89 -5.09
N SER A 12 -21.31 31.03 -4.73
CA SER A 12 -22.03 31.89 -5.67
C SER A 12 -21.10 32.75 -6.56
N ILE A 13 -19.78 32.66 -6.36
CA ILE A 13 -18.76 33.34 -7.15
C ILE A 13 -18.03 32.31 -8.04
N GLY A 14 -18.75 31.77 -9.04
CA GLY A 14 -18.11 31.17 -10.23
C GLY A 14 -17.80 29.65 -10.25
N GLY A 15 -18.28 28.85 -9.29
CA GLY A 15 -18.17 27.39 -9.35
C GLY A 15 -19.18 26.73 -10.31
N SER A 16 -18.83 25.60 -10.93
CA SER A 16 -19.80 24.79 -11.68
C SER A 16 -20.87 24.22 -10.73
N VAL A 17 -22.07 23.94 -11.24
CA VAL A 17 -23.17 23.32 -10.44
C VAL A 17 -22.70 22.03 -9.75
N ALA A 18 -21.87 21.23 -10.42
CA ALA A 18 -21.29 20.02 -9.84
C ALA A 18 -20.37 20.32 -8.65
N ALA A 19 -19.55 21.37 -8.72
CA ALA A 19 -18.69 21.78 -7.61
C ALA A 19 -19.52 22.32 -6.42
N GLN A 20 -20.67 22.94 -6.67
CA GLN A 20 -21.57 23.40 -5.63
C GLN A 20 -22.28 22.23 -4.93
N GLU A 21 -22.71 21.21 -5.68
CA GLU A 21 -23.32 19.98 -5.12
C GLU A 21 -22.33 19.21 -4.23
N GLU A 22 -21.07 19.09 -4.64
CA GLU A 22 -20.01 18.44 -3.85
C GLU A 22 -19.76 19.16 -2.51
N VAL A 23 -19.76 20.50 -2.51
CA VAL A 23 -19.57 21.31 -1.29
C VAL A 23 -20.76 21.18 -0.34
N ILE A 24 -21.99 21.18 -0.87
CA ILE A 24 -23.20 21.01 -0.05
C ILE A 24 -23.22 19.62 0.57
N ALA A 25 -22.94 18.57 -0.20
CA ALA A 25 -22.87 17.19 0.31
C ALA A 25 -21.80 17.04 1.41
N ALA A 26 -20.63 17.69 1.24
CA ALA A 26 -19.59 17.71 2.26
C ALA A 26 -20.05 18.41 3.56
N LEU A 27 -20.77 19.54 3.43
CA LEU A 27 -21.30 20.28 4.59
C LEU A 27 -22.42 19.51 5.32
N GLU A 28 -23.22 18.73 4.61
CA GLU A 28 -24.24 17.87 5.21
C GLU A 28 -23.61 16.75 6.04
N ILE A 29 -22.55 16.10 5.51
CA ILE A 29 -21.80 15.07 6.23
C ILE A 29 -21.17 15.64 7.51
N ILE A 30 -20.55 16.83 7.43
CA ILE A 30 -19.92 17.49 8.58
C ILE A 30 -20.98 17.88 9.65
N ASN A 31 -22.17 18.32 9.23
CA ASN A 31 -23.24 18.73 10.15
C ASN A 31 -24.10 17.57 10.68
N ALA A 32 -24.01 16.37 10.08
CA ALA A 32 -24.84 15.23 10.45
C ALA A 32 -24.60 14.74 11.89
N GLY A 33 -23.48 15.14 12.53
CA GLY A 33 -23.26 14.90 13.95
C GLY A 33 -23.36 13.44 14.37
N GLU A 34 -23.09 12.50 13.45
CA GLU A 34 -23.02 11.09 13.79
C GLU A 34 -21.88 10.93 14.80
N GLU A 35 -22.21 10.65 16.06
CA GLU A 35 -21.23 10.21 17.05
C GLU A 35 -20.43 9.06 16.43
N ASN A 36 -19.11 9.07 16.61
CA ASN A 36 -18.25 8.01 16.09
C ASN A 36 -18.58 6.70 16.81
N VAL A 37 -19.59 5.98 16.32
CA VAL A 37 -20.05 4.72 16.91
C VAL A 37 -18.98 3.67 16.62
N SER A 38 -18.38 3.14 17.68
CA SER A 38 -17.48 1.99 17.57
C SER A 38 -18.31 0.76 17.19
N LEU A 39 -18.08 0.24 15.98
CA LEU A 39 -18.77 -0.94 15.46
C LEU A 39 -17.88 -2.17 15.56
N ASP A 40 -18.44 -3.30 15.98
CA ASP A 40 -17.73 -4.58 15.90
C ASP A 40 -17.78 -5.13 14.47
N LEU A 41 -16.70 -4.89 13.73
CA LEU A 41 -16.50 -5.41 12.38
C LEU A 41 -15.58 -6.65 12.36
N SER A 42 -15.31 -7.29 13.51
CA SER A 42 -14.35 -8.41 13.61
C SER A 42 -14.70 -9.57 12.68
N GLY A 43 -15.97 -10.00 12.68
CA GLY A 43 -16.44 -11.07 11.79
C GLY A 43 -16.31 -10.73 10.30
N ILE A 44 -16.57 -9.47 9.93
CA ILE A 44 -16.44 -9.01 8.53
C ILE A 44 -14.96 -8.96 8.13
N ASN A 45 -14.09 -8.50 9.03
CA ASN A 45 -12.65 -8.51 8.82
C ASN A 45 -12.10 -9.94 8.67
N GLN A 46 -12.67 -10.91 9.39
CA GLN A 46 -12.30 -12.32 9.22
C GLN A 46 -12.70 -12.85 7.84
N LEU A 47 -13.94 -12.60 7.40
CA LEU A 47 -14.39 -12.95 6.04
C LEU A 47 -13.48 -12.31 4.98
N TYR A 48 -13.17 -11.03 5.14
CA TYR A 48 -12.30 -10.31 4.23
C TYR A 48 -10.88 -10.92 4.16
N ARG A 49 -10.26 -11.20 5.31
CA ARG A 49 -8.95 -11.87 5.38
C ARG A 49 -8.95 -13.28 4.79
N ALA A 50 -10.09 -13.96 4.82
CA ALA A 50 -10.29 -15.25 4.17
C ALA A 50 -10.54 -15.15 2.65
N GLY A 51 -10.56 -13.94 2.07
CA GLY A 51 -10.86 -13.70 0.67
C GLY A 51 -12.34 -13.83 0.31
N GLN A 52 -13.22 -13.97 1.31
CA GLN A 52 -14.67 -14.09 1.16
C GLN A 52 -15.32 -12.71 0.95
N ASN A 53 -14.90 -12.03 -0.11
CA ASN A 53 -15.23 -10.62 -0.36
C ASN A 53 -16.73 -10.40 -0.61
N LYS A 54 -17.45 -11.40 -1.14
CA LYS A 54 -18.90 -11.28 -1.37
C LYS A 54 -19.67 -11.33 -0.05
N GLU A 55 -19.30 -12.27 0.81
CA GLU A 55 -19.86 -12.47 2.14
C GLU A 55 -19.56 -11.26 3.03
N ALA A 56 -18.32 -10.76 2.99
CA ALA A 56 -17.91 -9.57 3.71
C ALA A 56 -18.75 -8.34 3.31
N LEU A 57 -18.91 -8.07 2.01
CA LEU A 57 -19.76 -6.97 1.53
C LEU A 57 -21.24 -7.18 1.90
N SER A 58 -21.73 -8.42 1.84
CA SER A 58 -23.11 -8.71 2.23
C SER A 58 -23.37 -8.45 3.70
N ALA A 59 -22.42 -8.81 4.58
CA ALA A 59 -22.50 -8.54 6.01
C ALA A 59 -22.38 -7.03 6.31
N LEU A 60 -21.59 -6.30 5.52
CA LEU A 60 -21.37 -4.87 5.68
C LEU A 60 -22.56 -4.00 5.25
N LYS A 61 -23.44 -4.54 4.40
CA LYS A 61 -24.60 -3.81 3.83
C LYS A 61 -25.49 -3.16 4.90
N ASN A 62 -25.82 -3.88 5.97
CA ASN A 62 -26.70 -3.36 7.02
C ASN A 62 -26.02 -2.24 7.80
N TRP A 63 -24.73 -2.39 8.13
CA TRP A 63 -23.95 -1.35 8.78
C TRP A 63 -23.86 -0.10 7.93
N LYS A 64 -23.61 -0.24 6.62
CA LYS A 64 -23.54 0.90 5.69
C LYS A 64 -24.89 1.62 5.55
N ALA A 65 -26.00 0.89 5.63
CA ALA A 65 -27.33 1.50 5.59
C ALA A 65 -27.66 2.27 6.87
N GLN A 66 -27.22 1.76 8.03
CA GLN A 66 -27.49 2.38 9.33
C GLN A 66 -26.52 3.52 9.66
N TYR A 67 -25.25 3.38 9.25
CA TYR A 67 -24.16 4.31 9.51
C TYR A 67 -23.39 4.63 8.22
N PRO A 68 -24.01 5.36 7.28
CA PRO A 68 -23.42 5.63 5.97
C PRO A 68 -22.12 6.44 6.04
N ASN A 69 -21.88 7.17 7.13
CA ASN A 69 -20.68 7.98 7.35
C ASN A 69 -19.72 7.37 8.38
N ASN A 70 -19.91 6.11 8.80
CA ASN A 70 -18.96 5.49 9.70
C ASN A 70 -17.62 5.23 8.98
N VAL A 71 -16.53 5.74 9.57
CA VAL A 71 -15.18 5.70 8.99
C VAL A 71 -14.72 4.25 8.78
N ASP A 72 -14.91 3.37 9.76
CA ASP A 72 -14.43 1.99 9.65
C ASP A 72 -15.19 1.19 8.59
N VAL A 73 -16.51 1.40 8.48
CA VAL A 73 -17.34 0.79 7.44
C VAL A 73 -16.89 1.25 6.05
N LEU A 74 -16.69 2.56 5.87
CA LEU A 74 -16.22 3.15 4.61
C LEU A 74 -14.83 2.61 4.22
N LEU A 75 -13.88 2.61 5.15
CA LEU A 75 -12.53 2.10 4.93
C LEU A 75 -12.56 0.61 4.57
N LEU A 76 -13.34 -0.21 5.28
CA LEU A 76 -13.43 -1.64 5.03
C LEU A 76 -14.09 -1.94 3.68
N GLU A 77 -15.22 -1.30 3.37
CA GLU A 77 -15.88 -1.45 2.07
C GLU A 77 -14.94 -1.01 0.92
N GLY A 78 -14.26 0.13 1.08
CA GLY A 78 -13.32 0.63 0.09
C GLY A 78 -12.16 -0.34 -0.17
N GLN A 79 -11.59 -0.95 0.88
CA GLN A 79 -10.56 -2.00 0.74
C GLN A 79 -11.08 -3.22 -0.02
N ILE A 80 -12.25 -3.74 0.34
CA ILE A 80 -12.84 -4.89 -0.35
C ILE A 80 -13.11 -4.58 -1.83
N LEU A 81 -13.58 -3.36 -2.14
CA LEU A 81 -13.80 -2.91 -3.51
C LEU A 81 -12.47 -2.75 -4.29
N MET A 82 -11.43 -2.24 -3.64
CA MET A 82 -10.08 -2.14 -4.23
C MET A 82 -9.55 -3.52 -4.63
N ASP A 83 -9.70 -4.54 -3.78
CA ASP A 83 -9.26 -5.91 -4.08
C ASP A 83 -10.07 -6.54 -5.23
N GLN A 84 -11.34 -6.13 -5.39
CA GLN A 84 -12.16 -6.45 -6.55
C GLN A 84 -11.82 -5.64 -7.80
N LYS A 85 -10.76 -4.81 -7.77
CA LYS A 85 -10.34 -3.86 -8.81
C LYS A 85 -11.39 -2.80 -9.15
N LYS A 86 -12.36 -2.57 -8.26
CA LYS A 86 -13.38 -1.54 -8.38
C LYS A 86 -12.85 -0.22 -7.81
N TYR A 87 -11.86 0.35 -8.50
CA TYR A 87 -11.11 1.51 -8.00
C TYR A 87 -11.95 2.78 -7.84
N LYS A 88 -12.90 3.05 -8.75
CA LYS A 88 -13.76 4.24 -8.66
C LYS A 88 -14.61 4.27 -7.38
N PRO A 89 -15.41 3.23 -7.06
CA PRO A 89 -16.19 3.25 -5.82
C PRO A 89 -15.31 3.11 -4.57
N ALA A 90 -14.17 2.43 -4.63
CA ALA A 90 -13.19 2.42 -3.54
C ALA A 90 -12.68 3.83 -3.21
N MET A 91 -12.26 4.59 -4.24
CA MET A 91 -11.81 5.97 -4.08
C MET A 91 -12.90 6.85 -3.46
N LYS A 92 -14.16 6.72 -3.93
CA LYS A 92 -15.29 7.46 -3.36
C LYS A 92 -15.44 7.24 -1.85
N ASN A 93 -15.28 6.00 -1.38
CA ASN A 93 -15.35 5.71 0.05
C ASN A 93 -14.19 6.37 0.83
N PHE A 94 -12.97 6.33 0.30
CA PHE A 94 -11.83 6.97 0.95
C PHE A 94 -11.90 8.50 0.93
N ASP A 95 -12.42 9.08 -0.15
CA ASP A 95 -12.68 10.52 -0.24
C ASP A 95 -13.74 10.93 0.79
N GLN A 96 -14.80 10.13 0.95
CA GLN A 96 -15.81 10.37 1.99
C GLN A 96 -15.20 10.31 3.40
N VAL A 97 -14.30 9.36 3.67
CA VAL A 97 -13.57 9.32 4.95
C VAL A 97 -12.78 10.61 5.17
N LEU A 98 -12.15 11.17 4.15
CA LEU A 98 -11.37 12.41 4.27
C LEU A 98 -12.24 13.67 4.37
N LEU A 99 -13.50 13.61 3.94
CA LEU A 99 -14.48 14.66 4.25
C LEU A 99 -14.90 14.64 5.72
N ILE A 100 -14.97 13.45 6.33
CA ILE A 100 -15.34 13.25 7.74
C ILE A 100 -14.14 13.54 8.66
N ASP A 101 -12.99 12.97 8.33
CA ASP A 101 -11.72 13.06 9.04
C ASP A 101 -10.59 13.33 8.04
N GLY A 102 -10.32 14.62 7.81
CA GLY A 102 -9.27 15.07 6.90
C GLY A 102 -7.85 14.70 7.34
N ASN A 103 -7.66 14.18 8.55
CA ASN A 103 -6.37 13.74 9.08
C ASN A 103 -6.27 12.21 9.14
N ASN A 104 -7.14 11.48 8.45
CA ASN A 104 -7.13 10.02 8.44
C ASN A 104 -5.95 9.45 7.64
N ALA A 105 -4.83 9.16 8.30
CA ALA A 105 -3.64 8.61 7.66
C ALA A 105 -3.90 7.29 6.90
N ARG A 106 -4.84 6.46 7.39
CA ARG A 106 -5.21 5.19 6.74
C ARG A 106 -5.96 5.42 5.43
N ALA A 107 -6.84 6.41 5.36
CA ALA A 107 -7.52 6.77 4.11
C ALA A 107 -6.53 7.25 3.05
N TYR A 108 -5.57 8.12 3.42
CA TYR A 108 -4.49 8.54 2.51
C TYR A 108 -3.66 7.35 2.01
N TYR A 109 -3.26 6.45 2.90
CA TYR A 109 -2.55 5.23 2.51
C TYR A 109 -3.35 4.40 1.48
N LEU A 110 -4.63 4.17 1.73
CA LEU A 110 -5.49 3.37 0.84
C LEU A 110 -5.76 4.07 -0.50
N ARG A 111 -5.93 5.40 -0.51
CA ARG A 111 -5.97 6.18 -1.77
C ARG A 111 -4.68 6.02 -2.56
N GLY A 112 -3.53 6.08 -1.89
CA GLY A 112 -2.22 5.83 -2.51
C GLY A 112 -2.14 4.47 -3.18
N LEU A 113 -2.59 3.41 -2.50
CA LEU A 113 -2.64 2.05 -3.09
C LEU A 113 -3.52 2.01 -4.34
N VAL A 114 -4.73 2.58 -4.30
CA VAL A 114 -5.62 2.62 -5.47
C VAL A 114 -4.98 3.37 -6.63
N LYS A 115 -4.28 4.49 -6.37
CA LYS A 115 -3.58 5.26 -7.41
C LYS A 115 -2.41 4.47 -8.02
N ASP A 116 -1.61 3.79 -7.20
CA ASP A 116 -0.51 2.94 -7.70
C ASP A 116 -1.06 1.81 -8.59
N LEU A 117 -2.10 1.11 -8.12
CA LEU A 117 -2.79 0.05 -8.85
C LEU A 117 -3.47 0.55 -10.14
N ASN A 118 -3.85 1.83 -10.18
CA ASN A 118 -4.43 2.50 -11.35
C ASN A 118 -3.37 3.22 -12.20
N LYS A 119 -2.10 2.81 -12.12
CA LYS A 119 -0.98 3.30 -12.95
C LYS A 119 -0.71 4.81 -12.80
N LYS A 120 -0.95 5.37 -11.61
CA LYS A 120 -0.68 6.77 -11.26
C LYS A 120 0.35 6.86 -10.12
N PRO A 121 1.60 6.40 -10.35
CA PRO A 121 2.58 6.23 -9.27
C PRO A 121 3.02 7.55 -8.62
N LEU A 122 3.14 8.64 -9.39
CA LEU A 122 3.49 9.95 -8.82
C LEU A 122 2.40 10.48 -7.88
N GLU A 123 1.13 10.31 -8.26
CA GLU A 123 0.03 10.69 -7.38
C GLU A 123 -0.03 9.78 -6.14
N ALA A 124 0.29 8.49 -6.27
CA ALA A 124 0.36 7.56 -5.14
C ALA A 124 1.42 7.99 -4.11
N ILE A 125 2.59 8.42 -4.58
CA ILE A 125 3.67 8.94 -3.73
C ILE A 125 3.19 10.14 -2.90
N VAL A 126 2.37 11.03 -3.46
CA VAL A 126 1.79 12.17 -2.74
C VAL A 126 0.88 11.69 -1.61
N GLU A 127 -0.03 10.75 -1.90
CA GLU A 127 -0.96 10.22 -0.89
C GLU A 127 -0.20 9.47 0.23
N PHE A 128 0.80 8.65 -0.10
CA PHE A 128 1.62 7.98 0.91
C PHE A 128 2.41 8.96 1.76
N SER A 129 2.93 10.04 1.16
CA SER A 129 3.65 11.08 1.88
C SER A 129 2.74 11.83 2.86
N GLN A 130 1.48 12.05 2.49
CA GLN A 130 0.49 12.63 3.40
C GLN A 130 0.16 11.68 4.56
N ALA A 131 0.01 10.37 4.29
CA ALA A 131 -0.17 9.37 5.34
C ALA A 131 1.01 9.35 6.33
N ILE A 132 2.24 9.43 5.83
CA ILE A 132 3.47 9.51 6.64
C ILE A 132 3.52 10.78 7.48
N LEU A 133 3.18 11.94 6.89
CA LEU A 133 3.15 13.21 7.60
C LEU A 133 2.18 13.19 8.79
N LEU A 134 1.00 12.61 8.58
CA LEU A 134 -0.05 12.51 9.61
C LEU A 134 0.29 11.47 10.68
N LYS A 135 0.93 10.36 10.28
CA LYS A 135 1.28 9.27 11.18
C LYS A 135 2.68 8.72 10.88
N PRO A 136 3.75 9.33 11.43
CA PRO A 136 5.13 8.97 11.12
C PRO A 136 5.55 7.56 11.56
N ASP A 137 4.84 6.95 12.51
CA ASP A 137 5.05 5.58 12.99
C ASP A 137 4.25 4.53 12.19
N TYR A 138 3.54 4.94 11.13
CA TYR A 138 2.82 4.02 10.26
C TYR A 138 3.76 3.43 9.20
N SER A 139 4.20 2.20 9.38
CA SER A 139 5.19 1.55 8.50
C SER A 139 4.70 1.28 7.07
N LEU A 140 3.42 0.92 6.87
CA LEU A 140 2.89 0.50 5.57
C LEU A 140 3.00 1.58 4.45
N PRO A 141 2.71 2.87 4.71
CA PRO A 141 2.99 3.94 3.76
C PRO A 141 4.43 4.02 3.27
N TYR A 142 5.42 3.79 4.14
CA TYR A 142 6.83 3.79 3.73
C TYR A 142 7.14 2.62 2.81
N GLU A 143 6.72 1.40 3.16
CA GLU A 143 6.87 0.22 2.31
C GLU A 143 6.24 0.42 0.91
N ALA A 144 5.02 0.96 0.88
CA ALA A 144 4.30 1.21 -0.36
C ALA A 144 4.99 2.32 -1.19
N ARG A 145 5.40 3.43 -0.56
CA ARG A 145 6.11 4.52 -1.24
C ARG A 145 7.47 4.08 -1.78
N GLY A 146 8.23 3.30 -1.01
CA GLY A 146 9.49 2.71 -1.45
C GLY A 146 9.30 1.78 -2.63
N THR A 147 8.25 0.94 -2.60
CA THR A 147 7.87 0.07 -3.73
C THR A 147 7.57 0.88 -4.98
N THR A 148 6.77 1.95 -4.87
CA THR A 148 6.43 2.82 -6.01
C THR A 148 7.66 3.56 -6.55
N LYS A 149 8.52 4.12 -5.69
CA LYS A 149 9.78 4.77 -6.10
C LYS A 149 10.72 3.81 -6.82
N SER A 150 10.87 2.58 -6.30
CA SER A 150 11.71 1.56 -6.94
C SER A 150 11.18 1.17 -8.33
N LYS A 151 9.85 1.10 -8.53
CA LYS A 151 9.26 0.88 -9.86
C LYS A 151 9.57 2.01 -10.84
N LEU A 152 9.79 3.23 -10.33
CA LEU A 152 10.19 4.40 -11.11
C LEU A 152 11.71 4.51 -11.31
N GLY A 153 12.50 3.57 -10.77
CA GLY A 153 13.97 3.58 -10.87
C GLY A 153 14.66 4.43 -9.81
N ASP A 154 13.93 5.07 -8.90
CA ASP A 154 14.50 5.83 -7.78
C ASP A 154 14.86 4.89 -6.62
N HIS A 155 15.89 4.07 -6.84
CA HIS A 155 16.29 3.02 -5.91
C HIS A 155 16.88 3.57 -4.61
N PHE A 156 17.60 4.70 -4.64
CA PHE A 156 18.17 5.30 -3.44
C PHE A 156 17.09 5.80 -2.49
N SER A 157 16.13 6.59 -2.99
CA SER A 157 15.02 7.06 -2.15
C SER A 157 14.07 5.94 -1.74
N ALA A 158 14.00 4.84 -2.52
CA ALA A 158 13.26 3.65 -2.13
C ALA A 158 13.93 2.92 -0.95
N ILE A 159 15.27 2.81 -0.93
CA ILE A 159 16.01 2.21 0.19
C ILE A 159 15.71 2.95 1.48
N GLU A 160 15.72 4.29 1.48
CA GLU A 160 15.40 5.09 2.68
C GLU A 160 13.99 4.80 3.21
N ASP A 161 13.01 4.68 2.32
CA ASP A 161 11.64 4.33 2.68
C ASP A 161 11.55 2.90 3.26
N PHE A 162 12.23 1.92 2.63
CA PHE A 162 12.24 0.56 3.16
C PHE A 162 12.99 0.44 4.49
N ASP A 163 14.09 1.17 4.66
CA ASP A 163 14.82 1.27 5.93
C ASP A 163 13.87 1.73 7.03
N LYS A 164 13.10 2.80 6.78
CA LYS A 164 12.14 3.30 7.76
C LYS A 164 10.98 2.32 8.00
N ALA A 165 10.47 1.67 6.97
CA ALA A 165 9.44 0.66 7.10
C ALA A 165 9.88 -0.50 8.00
N ILE A 166 11.12 -0.98 7.83
CA ILE A 166 11.72 -2.07 8.60
C ILE A 166 12.04 -1.65 10.04
N GLU A 167 12.53 -0.42 10.24
CA GLU A 167 12.77 0.15 11.57
C GLU A 167 11.47 0.19 12.40
N LEU A 168 10.35 0.57 11.77
CA LEU A 168 9.05 0.66 12.41
C LEU A 168 8.36 -0.70 12.58
N ASN A 169 8.58 -1.62 11.64
CA ASN A 169 8.02 -2.96 11.68
C ASN A 169 8.94 -3.97 10.97
N GLU A 170 9.69 -4.73 11.76
CA GLU A 170 10.62 -5.73 11.25
C GLU A 170 9.93 -6.94 10.59
N ASP A 171 8.62 -7.15 10.76
CA ASP A 171 7.89 -8.29 10.18
C ASP A 171 7.48 -8.07 8.73
N LEU A 172 7.69 -6.87 8.17
CA LEU A 172 7.38 -6.55 6.77
C LEU A 172 8.34 -7.24 5.79
N THR A 173 8.13 -8.52 5.52
CA THR A 173 8.95 -9.32 4.59
C THR A 173 9.03 -8.69 3.19
N LEU A 174 7.95 -8.05 2.74
CA LEU A 174 7.93 -7.32 1.47
C LEU A 174 8.85 -6.09 1.47
N ALA A 175 9.02 -5.39 2.61
CA ALA A 175 9.99 -4.31 2.74
C ALA A 175 11.44 -4.82 2.60
N TYR A 176 11.78 -5.98 3.18
CA TYR A 176 13.08 -6.62 2.96
C TYR A 176 13.27 -7.04 1.50
N MET A 177 12.24 -7.61 0.87
CA MET A 177 12.31 -7.97 -0.54
C MET A 177 12.54 -6.72 -1.42
N GLY A 178 11.79 -5.65 -1.19
CA GLY A 178 11.91 -4.39 -1.91
C GLY A 178 13.26 -3.72 -1.71
N ARG A 179 13.75 -3.64 -0.46
CA ARG A 179 15.08 -3.09 -0.15
C ARG A 179 16.18 -3.93 -0.78
N GLY A 180 16.10 -5.25 -0.67
CA GLY A 180 17.06 -6.17 -1.27
C GLY A 180 17.18 -5.97 -2.79
N LEU A 181 16.05 -5.79 -3.49
CA LEU A 181 16.04 -5.48 -4.93
C LEU A 181 16.68 -4.11 -5.21
N ALA A 182 16.30 -3.06 -4.50
CA ALA A 182 16.87 -1.73 -4.70
C ALA A 182 18.38 -1.67 -4.38
N LEU A 183 18.83 -2.40 -3.35
CA LEU A 183 20.24 -2.58 -3.01
C LEU A 183 20.98 -3.35 -4.11
N HIS A 184 20.35 -4.35 -4.71
CA HIS A 184 20.92 -5.08 -5.83
C HIS A 184 21.15 -4.17 -7.04
N GLU A 185 20.14 -3.39 -7.42
CA GLU A 185 20.23 -2.45 -8.54
C GLU A 185 21.28 -1.34 -8.31
N THR A 186 21.49 -0.94 -7.06
CA THR A 186 22.53 0.03 -6.67
C THR A 186 23.90 -0.59 -6.41
N GLY A 187 24.08 -1.89 -6.64
CA GLY A 187 25.36 -2.60 -6.51
C GLY A 187 25.78 -2.95 -5.07
N GLN A 188 24.91 -2.72 -4.08
CA GLN A 188 25.15 -3.03 -2.66
C GLN A 188 24.87 -4.52 -2.36
N PHE A 189 25.57 -5.41 -3.07
CA PHE A 189 25.27 -6.84 -3.11
C PHE A 189 25.36 -7.57 -1.75
N ASP A 190 26.26 -7.14 -0.86
CA ASP A 190 26.35 -7.70 0.50
C ASP A 190 25.06 -7.47 1.29
N LYS A 191 24.59 -6.22 1.31
CA LYS A 191 23.36 -5.86 2.02
C LYS A 191 22.14 -6.51 1.37
N ALA A 192 22.09 -6.54 0.04
CA ALA A 192 21.03 -7.20 -0.71
C ALA A 192 20.94 -8.70 -0.35
N ALA A 193 22.06 -9.41 -0.32
CA ALA A 193 22.10 -10.83 0.04
C ALA A 193 21.59 -11.10 1.46
N ASN A 194 21.85 -10.20 2.41
CA ASN A 194 21.33 -10.29 3.77
C ASN A 194 19.81 -10.11 3.82
N ASP A 195 19.28 -9.12 3.10
CA ASP A 195 17.83 -8.91 3.03
C ASP A 195 17.11 -10.11 2.40
N PHE A 196 17.63 -10.63 1.28
CA PHE A 196 17.06 -11.84 0.69
C PHE A 196 17.23 -13.07 1.59
N HIS A 197 18.26 -13.12 2.45
CA HIS A 197 18.35 -14.18 3.45
C HIS A 197 17.20 -14.12 4.45
N VAL A 198 16.83 -12.92 4.93
CA VAL A 198 15.65 -12.73 5.80
C VAL A 198 14.38 -13.21 5.11
N VAL A 199 14.16 -12.81 3.85
CA VAL A 199 13.00 -13.25 3.05
C VAL A 199 12.97 -14.77 2.90
N VAL A 200 14.09 -15.41 2.53
CA VAL A 200 14.16 -16.88 2.38
C VAL A 200 13.94 -17.63 3.70
N LYS A 201 14.32 -17.04 4.84
CA LYS A 201 14.08 -17.63 6.17
C LYS A 201 12.58 -17.63 6.51
N ARG A 202 11.86 -16.57 6.14
CA ARG A 202 10.41 -16.41 6.38
C ARG A 202 9.57 -17.16 5.34
N GLU A 203 10.00 -17.11 4.09
CA GLU A 203 9.31 -17.62 2.92
C GLU A 203 10.24 -18.55 2.14
N SER A 204 10.44 -19.76 2.65
CA SER A 204 11.38 -20.73 2.03
C SER A 204 11.03 -21.12 0.59
N LYS A 205 9.80 -20.86 0.15
CA LYS A 205 9.33 -21.10 -1.23
C LYS A 205 9.41 -19.88 -2.14
N ASN A 206 9.90 -18.74 -1.67
CA ASN A 206 10.06 -17.54 -2.49
C ASN A 206 11.25 -17.71 -3.45
N ALA A 207 10.98 -18.20 -4.66
CA ALA A 207 11.99 -18.48 -5.68
C ALA A 207 12.77 -17.24 -6.12
N LEU A 208 12.11 -16.08 -6.15
CA LEU A 208 12.75 -14.81 -6.49
C LEU A 208 13.76 -14.39 -5.42
N ALA A 209 13.42 -14.48 -4.14
CA ALA A 209 14.36 -14.18 -3.06
C ALA A 209 15.57 -15.14 -3.08
N VAL A 210 15.35 -16.44 -3.35
CA VAL A 210 16.45 -17.40 -3.53
C VAL A 210 17.33 -17.00 -4.71
N TYR A 211 16.74 -16.65 -5.86
CA TYR A 211 17.44 -16.21 -7.05
C TYR A 211 18.30 -14.98 -6.78
N TYR A 212 17.71 -13.90 -6.26
CA TYR A 212 18.44 -12.65 -6.03
C TYR A 212 19.45 -12.74 -4.90
N ARG A 213 19.25 -13.63 -3.91
CA ARG A 213 20.30 -13.96 -2.92
C ARG A 213 21.51 -14.60 -3.61
N GLY A 214 21.28 -15.57 -4.49
CA GLY A 214 22.33 -16.22 -5.26
C GLY A 214 23.05 -15.25 -6.19
N LEU A 215 22.28 -14.44 -6.92
CA LEU A 215 22.80 -13.45 -7.86
C LEU A 215 23.64 -12.37 -7.16
N SER A 216 23.17 -11.88 -6.01
CA SER A 216 23.93 -10.90 -5.23
C SER A 216 25.25 -11.49 -4.72
N LYS A 217 25.23 -12.74 -4.24
CA LYS A 217 26.45 -13.44 -3.80
C LYS A 217 27.48 -13.61 -4.92
N VAL A 218 27.08 -14.12 -6.09
CA VAL A 218 28.05 -14.30 -7.19
C VAL A 218 28.60 -12.97 -7.72
N LYS A 219 27.78 -11.91 -7.74
CA LYS A 219 28.23 -10.57 -8.16
C LYS A 219 29.23 -9.92 -7.21
N LYS A 220 29.26 -10.31 -5.93
CA LYS A 220 30.31 -9.90 -4.98
C LYS A 220 31.49 -10.89 -4.89
N GLY A 221 31.53 -11.90 -5.77
CA GLY A 221 32.59 -12.92 -5.79
C GLY A 221 32.41 -14.07 -4.79
N ASP A 222 31.23 -14.22 -4.18
CA ASP A 222 30.91 -15.34 -3.30
C ASP A 222 30.28 -16.50 -4.10
N ASN A 223 31.09 -17.51 -4.38
CA ASN A 223 30.67 -18.71 -5.13
C ASN A 223 29.61 -19.56 -4.40
N ALA A 224 29.35 -19.33 -3.10
CA ALA A 224 28.22 -19.96 -2.42
C ALA A 224 26.86 -19.55 -3.04
N GLY A 225 26.82 -18.46 -3.80
CA GLY A 225 25.65 -18.04 -4.57
C GLY A 225 25.21 -19.03 -5.65
N CYS A 226 26.13 -19.84 -6.19
CA CYS A 226 25.84 -20.83 -7.23
C CYS A 226 24.82 -21.89 -6.77
N LYS A 227 24.88 -22.29 -5.50
CA LYS A 227 23.91 -23.21 -4.90
C LYS A 227 22.50 -22.62 -4.88
N ASP A 228 22.40 -21.32 -4.55
CA ASP A 228 21.12 -20.60 -4.54
C ASP A 228 20.56 -20.45 -5.95
N LEU A 229 21.40 -20.14 -6.95
CA LEU A 229 20.98 -20.07 -8.36
C LEU A 229 20.49 -21.43 -8.88
N GLY A 230 21.19 -22.53 -8.57
CA GLY A 230 20.74 -23.88 -8.93
C GLY A 230 19.40 -24.24 -8.29
N ARG A 231 19.20 -23.88 -7.02
CA ARG A 231 17.91 -24.04 -6.34
C ARG A 231 16.83 -23.18 -6.99
N ALA A 232 17.10 -21.93 -7.32
CA ALA A 232 16.15 -21.05 -7.99
C ALA A 232 15.74 -21.59 -9.37
N TYR A 233 16.68 -22.15 -10.12
CA TYR A 233 16.40 -22.82 -11.39
C TYR A 233 15.45 -24.01 -11.19
N ALA A 234 15.71 -24.87 -10.21
CA ALA A 234 14.84 -25.99 -9.88
C ALA A 234 13.43 -25.54 -9.39
N MET A 235 13.32 -24.32 -8.87
CA MET A 235 12.06 -23.67 -8.49
C MET A 235 11.36 -22.95 -9.66
N GLY A 236 11.92 -23.00 -10.88
CA GLY A 236 11.31 -22.46 -12.09
C GLY A 236 11.86 -21.11 -12.57
N ILE A 237 12.87 -20.52 -11.90
CA ILE A 237 13.51 -19.29 -12.38
C ILE A 237 14.50 -19.64 -13.50
N THR A 238 14.01 -19.69 -14.74
CA THR A 238 14.80 -20.11 -15.91
C THR A 238 16.03 -19.24 -16.14
N ASN A 239 15.95 -17.93 -15.88
CA ASN A 239 17.08 -17.00 -16.01
C ASN A 239 18.27 -17.37 -15.12
N ALA A 240 18.07 -18.16 -14.05
CA ALA A 240 19.17 -18.62 -13.21
C ALA A 240 20.18 -19.50 -13.97
N SER A 241 19.79 -20.17 -15.06
CA SER A 241 20.72 -20.96 -15.89
C SER A 241 21.77 -20.09 -16.58
N ILE A 242 21.38 -18.88 -17.00
CA ILE A 242 22.28 -17.91 -17.64
C ILE A 242 23.33 -17.45 -16.63
N GLU A 243 22.90 -17.12 -15.41
CA GLU A 243 23.79 -16.66 -14.35
C GLU A 243 24.72 -17.78 -13.85
N LEU A 244 24.23 -19.02 -13.79
CA LEU A 244 25.07 -20.20 -13.49
C LEU A 244 26.18 -20.38 -14.53
N GLN A 245 25.85 -20.31 -15.82
CA GLN A 245 26.84 -20.41 -16.89
C GLN A 245 27.86 -19.28 -16.83
N LYS A 246 27.46 -18.09 -16.36
CA LYS A 246 28.34 -16.92 -16.31
C LYS A 246 29.30 -16.92 -15.12
N TYR A 247 28.84 -17.33 -13.94
CA TYR A 247 29.61 -17.13 -12.69
C TYR A 247 30.07 -18.42 -12.00
N CYS A 248 29.56 -19.59 -12.38
CA CYS A 248 29.72 -20.84 -11.61
C CYS A 248 30.49 -21.94 -12.35
N GLN A 249 31.37 -21.56 -13.28
CA GLN A 249 32.26 -22.46 -14.02
C GLN A 249 33.47 -22.89 -13.19
#